data_AF-Q5J8P1-F1
#
_entry.id   AF-Q5J8P1-F1
#
_cell.length_a   1.000
_cell.length_b   1.000
_cell.length_c   1.000
_cell.angle_alpha   90.00
_cell.angle_beta   90.00
_cell.angle_gamma   90.00
#
_symmetry.space_group_name_H-M   'P 1'
#
loop_
_entity.id
_entity.type
_entity.pdbx_description
1 polymer ?
#
loop_
_entity_poly.entity_id
_entity_poly.type
_entity_poly.pdbx_seq_one_letter_code
_entity_poly.pdbx_strand_id
1 'polypeptide(L)'
;MKSKLLKSILSVGIGLGVLYGGSSVQAEMSTNQNNTLKVMTHNVYMLSTNLYPNWGQSERADLIGAADYIKNQDVVILNEVFDNSTSNRLLGNLKKEYPNQTAVLGRSNGNEWDKTLGSYSSSTPEDGGVAIVSKWPIVEKIQYVFAKGCGPDNLSNKGFVYTKIKKNDRFVHVIGTHLQAEDSMCGNTSPASVRTNQLKEIQDFIKNKNIPNDEYVLFGGDMNVNKINAENNSDSEYTSMFKTLHASVPSY
;
A
#
# COMPACT_ATOMS: atom_id res chain seq x y z
N MET A 1 30.64 47.08 -65.93
CA MET A 1 29.20 47.21 -65.60
C MET A 1 29.08 47.61 -64.11
N LYS A 2 28.42 48.76 -63.85
CA LYS A 2 27.74 49.24 -62.62
C LYS A 2 28.42 48.95 -61.26
N SER A 3 29.07 49.91 -60.58
CA SER A 3 28.53 50.92 -59.60
C SER A 3 27.47 50.33 -58.64
N LYS A 4 27.47 50.52 -57.30
CA LYS A 4 27.82 51.64 -56.38
C LYS A 4 28.22 51.02 -55.01
N LEU A 5 29.18 51.49 -54.21
CA LEU A 5 29.37 52.74 -53.44
C LEU A 5 28.34 53.01 -52.31
N LEU A 6 28.91 53.26 -51.10
CA LEU A 6 28.39 53.98 -49.91
C LEU A 6 27.59 53.13 -48.90
N LYS A 7 27.69 53.26 -47.57
CA LYS A 7 28.30 54.20 -46.59
C LYS A 7 28.18 53.47 -45.22
N SER A 8 29.21 53.36 -44.37
CA SER A 8 29.72 54.36 -43.39
C SER A 8 29.26 54.10 -41.95
N ILE A 9 30.18 54.31 -40.98
CA ILE A 9 29.97 54.74 -39.56
C ILE A 9 29.47 53.62 -38.60
N LEU A 10 29.98 53.36 -37.37
CA LEU A 10 30.79 54.11 -36.39
C LEU A 10 31.33 53.17 -35.27
N SER A 11 32.42 53.61 -34.61
CA SER A 11 32.79 53.47 -33.17
C SER A 11 32.85 52.08 -32.52
N VAL A 12 34.02 51.56 -32.11
CA VAL A 12 34.87 51.90 -30.94
C VAL A 12 34.15 51.74 -29.58
N GLY A 13 34.66 50.82 -28.77
CA GLY A 13 34.33 50.69 -27.35
C GLY A 13 35.04 49.52 -26.70
N ILE A 14 36.34 49.70 -26.40
CA ILE A 14 37.13 48.82 -25.53
C ILE A 14 36.52 48.85 -24.12
N GLY A 15 36.50 47.68 -23.49
CA GLY A 15 35.64 47.37 -22.36
C GLY A 15 35.95 48.04 -21.02
N LEU A 16 34.97 47.89 -20.13
CA LEU A 16 35.16 47.87 -18.69
C LEU A 16 34.74 46.48 -18.21
N GLY A 17 35.67 45.78 -17.57
CA GLY A 17 35.39 44.57 -16.84
C GLY A 17 34.48 44.85 -15.65
N VAL A 18 33.47 44.01 -15.50
CA VAL A 18 32.80 43.79 -14.21
C VAL A 18 32.78 42.28 -14.02
N LEU A 19 33.76 41.80 -13.27
CA LEU A 19 33.72 40.50 -12.61
C LEU A 19 32.73 40.63 -11.45
N TYR A 20 31.51 40.12 -11.61
CA TYR A 20 30.69 39.71 -10.47
C TYR A 20 30.30 38.26 -10.66
N GLY A 21 30.62 37.49 -9.62
CA GLY A 21 30.68 36.03 -9.63
C GLY A 21 29.40 35.38 -10.13
N GLY A 22 29.58 34.53 -11.14
CA GLY A 22 28.65 33.44 -11.39
C GLY A 22 28.68 32.50 -10.19
N SER A 23 27.80 32.77 -9.22
CA SER A 23 27.22 31.68 -8.45
C SER A 23 26.11 31.11 -9.33
N SER A 24 26.49 30.31 -10.32
CA SER A 24 25.57 29.32 -10.84
C SER A 24 25.29 28.41 -9.66
N VAL A 25 24.21 28.69 -8.93
CA VAL A 25 23.53 27.71 -8.11
C VAL A 25 23.08 26.67 -9.13
N GLN A 26 23.98 25.72 -9.39
CA GLN A 26 23.61 24.44 -9.95
C GLN A 26 22.67 23.88 -8.87
N ALA A 27 21.37 24.11 -9.05
CA ALA A 27 20.37 23.37 -8.30
C ALA A 27 20.75 21.92 -8.53
N GLU A 28 21.27 21.26 -7.49
CA GLU A 28 21.54 19.86 -7.52
C GLU A 28 20.20 19.19 -7.83
N MET A 29 20.02 18.81 -9.09
CA MET A 29 19.15 17.70 -9.45
C MET A 29 19.78 16.43 -8.88
N SER A 30 19.94 16.37 -7.56
CA SER A 30 19.97 15.09 -6.88
C SER A 30 18.57 14.51 -7.10
N THR A 31 18.53 13.51 -7.96
CA THR A 31 17.29 12.92 -8.41
C THR A 31 16.48 12.46 -7.20
N ASN A 32 15.22 12.90 -7.16
CA ASN A 32 14.19 12.75 -6.13
C ASN A 32 13.87 11.30 -5.67
N GLN A 33 14.70 10.30 -5.97
CA GLN A 33 14.49 8.89 -5.60
C GLN A 33 14.37 8.68 -4.08
N ASN A 34 15.08 9.47 -3.26
CA ASN A 34 14.97 9.39 -1.80
C ASN A 34 13.61 9.88 -1.26
N ASN A 35 12.90 10.74 -2.01
CA ASN A 35 11.61 11.31 -1.64
C ASN A 35 10.41 10.55 -2.23
N THR A 36 10.62 9.64 -3.19
CA THR A 36 9.56 8.80 -3.74
C THR A 36 9.30 7.60 -2.85
N LEU A 37 8.02 7.31 -2.58
CA LEU A 37 7.57 6.10 -1.88
C LEU A 37 6.92 5.15 -2.90
N LYS A 38 7.38 3.90 -2.95
CA LYS A 38 6.83 2.85 -3.81
C LYS A 38 6.16 1.77 -2.98
N VAL A 39 4.85 1.64 -3.13
CA VAL A 39 4.06 0.61 -2.45
C VAL A 39 3.38 -0.28 -3.49
N MET A 40 3.50 -1.58 -3.30
CA MET A 40 2.76 -2.57 -4.07
C MET A 40 1.72 -3.24 -3.18
N THR A 41 0.59 -3.62 -3.77
CA THR A 41 -0.36 -4.55 -3.15
C THR A 41 -0.67 -5.68 -4.13
N HIS A 42 -0.76 -6.92 -3.64
CA HIS A 42 -1.11 -8.08 -4.45
C HIS A 42 -1.93 -9.09 -3.62
N ASN A 43 -3.13 -9.41 -4.10
CA ASN A 43 -3.85 -10.59 -3.69
C ASN A 43 -3.23 -11.82 -4.38
N VAL A 44 -2.50 -12.64 -3.61
CA VAL A 44 -1.70 -13.75 -4.14
C VAL A 44 -2.44 -15.08 -4.18
N TYR A 45 -3.72 -15.11 -3.78
CA TYR A 45 -4.60 -16.28 -3.89
C TYR A 45 -3.98 -17.57 -3.32
N MET A 46 -3.47 -17.55 -2.08
CA MET A 46 -2.87 -18.72 -1.41
C MET A 46 -3.86 -19.33 -0.41
N LEU A 47 -4.97 -19.86 -0.93
CA LEU A 47 -5.97 -20.57 -0.14
C LEU A 47 -5.37 -21.77 0.60
N SER A 48 -5.96 -22.11 1.75
CA SER A 48 -5.60 -23.29 2.55
C SER A 48 -5.49 -24.57 1.71
N THR A 49 -4.33 -25.21 1.73
CA THR A 49 -4.11 -26.49 1.01
C THR A 49 -4.92 -27.64 1.60
N ASN A 50 -5.40 -27.52 2.85
CA ASN A 50 -6.32 -28.48 3.47
C ASN A 50 -7.68 -28.51 2.76
N LEU A 51 -8.14 -27.38 2.23
CA LEU A 51 -9.41 -27.26 1.51
C LEU A 51 -9.21 -27.35 0.00
N TYR A 52 -8.10 -26.79 -0.51
CA TYR A 52 -7.81 -26.74 -1.93
C TYR A 52 -6.38 -27.18 -2.25
N PRO A 53 -6.10 -28.49 -2.32
CA PRO A 53 -4.73 -29.00 -2.39
C PRO A 53 -4.00 -28.79 -3.73
N ASN A 54 -4.70 -28.37 -4.79
CA ASN A 54 -4.16 -28.38 -6.16
C ASN A 54 -4.12 -27.01 -6.87
N TRP A 55 -4.06 -25.90 -6.13
CA TRP A 55 -3.91 -24.55 -6.72
C TRP A 55 -2.44 -24.11 -6.89
N GLY A 56 -1.50 -25.04 -6.77
CA GLY A 56 -0.07 -24.77 -6.95
C GLY A 56 0.49 -23.74 -5.97
N GLN A 57 -0.07 -23.62 -4.75
CA GLN A 57 0.28 -22.58 -3.78
C GLN A 57 1.79 -22.55 -3.49
N SER A 58 2.39 -23.72 -3.26
CA SER A 58 3.83 -23.84 -2.97
C SER A 58 4.71 -23.40 -4.13
N GLU A 59 4.37 -23.80 -5.37
CA GLU A 59 5.10 -23.41 -6.56
C GLU A 59 4.97 -21.90 -6.81
N ARG A 60 3.75 -21.36 -6.67
CA ARG A 60 3.51 -19.92 -6.80
C ARG A 60 4.23 -19.10 -5.72
N ALA A 61 4.41 -19.62 -4.50
CA ALA A 61 5.20 -18.94 -3.48
C ALA A 61 6.66 -18.72 -3.89
N ASP A 62 7.25 -19.67 -4.63
CA ASP A 62 8.60 -19.53 -5.19
C ASP A 62 8.61 -18.60 -6.41
N LEU A 63 7.66 -18.79 -7.33
CA LEU A 63 7.56 -17.95 -8.53
C LEU A 63 7.35 -16.48 -8.17
N ILE A 64 6.44 -16.19 -7.23
CA ILE A 64 6.18 -14.84 -6.75
C ILE A 64 7.41 -14.28 -6.05
N GLY A 65 8.04 -15.03 -5.14
CA GLY A 65 9.23 -14.57 -4.41
C GLY A 65 10.42 -14.26 -5.33
N ALA A 66 10.53 -14.96 -6.47
CA ALA A 66 11.58 -14.74 -7.45
C ALA A 66 11.23 -13.68 -8.50
N ALA A 67 9.96 -13.38 -8.74
CA ALA A 67 9.50 -12.53 -9.83
C ALA A 67 10.07 -11.10 -9.79
N ASP A 68 10.21 -10.49 -10.96
CA ASP A 68 10.74 -9.13 -11.09
C ASP A 68 9.72 -8.05 -10.70
N TYR A 69 8.43 -8.30 -10.92
CA TYR A 69 7.37 -7.30 -10.64
C TYR A 69 7.32 -6.91 -9.16
N ILE A 70 7.60 -7.86 -8.26
CA ILE A 70 7.53 -7.63 -6.81
C ILE A 70 8.79 -6.96 -6.26
N LYS A 71 9.86 -6.82 -7.06
CA LYS A 71 11.12 -6.20 -6.63
C LYS A 71 11.04 -4.69 -6.62
N ASN A 72 12.04 -4.07 -6.02
CA ASN A 72 12.30 -2.64 -6.01
C ASN A 72 11.14 -1.80 -5.42
N GLN A 73 10.33 -2.36 -4.53
CA GLN A 73 9.33 -1.63 -3.76
C GLN A 73 9.93 -1.13 -2.45
N ASP A 74 9.33 -0.13 -1.82
CA ASP A 74 9.63 0.19 -0.42
C ASP A 74 8.83 -0.71 0.53
N VAL A 75 7.57 -0.95 0.18
CA VAL A 75 6.60 -1.73 0.96
C VAL A 75 5.76 -2.60 0.01
N VAL A 76 5.47 -3.83 0.43
CA VAL A 76 4.54 -4.73 -0.27
C VAL A 76 3.47 -5.19 0.70
N ILE A 77 2.21 -5.02 0.30
CA ILE A 77 1.02 -5.53 0.97
C ILE A 77 0.61 -6.84 0.25
N LEU A 78 0.42 -7.89 1.01
CA LEU A 78 -0.04 -9.19 0.51
C LEU A 78 -1.43 -9.48 1.05
N ASN A 79 -2.34 -9.88 0.17
CA ASN A 79 -3.65 -10.44 0.55
C ASN A 79 -3.74 -11.91 0.15
N GLU A 80 -4.63 -12.63 0.85
CA GLU A 80 -4.87 -14.07 0.72
C GLU A 80 -3.63 -14.95 0.92
N VAL A 81 -2.73 -14.56 1.83
CA VAL A 81 -1.64 -15.44 2.30
C VAL A 81 -2.13 -16.40 3.39
N PHE A 82 -3.27 -17.07 3.16
CA PHE A 82 -3.98 -17.88 4.15
C PHE A 82 -3.24 -19.17 4.51
N ASP A 83 -2.83 -19.97 3.52
CA ASP A 83 -2.18 -21.24 3.82
C ASP A 83 -0.88 -21.05 4.59
N ASN A 84 -0.80 -21.60 5.80
CA ASN A 84 0.29 -21.36 6.74
C ASN A 84 1.66 -21.72 6.16
N SER A 85 1.79 -22.88 5.51
CA SER A 85 3.07 -23.38 5.02
C SER A 85 3.57 -22.56 3.83
N THR A 86 2.68 -22.27 2.88
CA THR A 86 3.04 -21.56 1.64
C THR A 86 3.19 -20.06 1.85
N SER A 87 2.40 -19.45 2.74
CA SER A 87 2.63 -18.06 3.17
C SER A 87 3.96 -17.89 3.89
N ASN A 88 4.33 -18.81 4.80
CA ASN A 88 5.64 -18.79 5.45
C ASN A 88 6.78 -18.95 4.43
N ARG A 89 6.59 -19.80 3.40
CA ARG A 89 7.55 -19.96 2.30
C ARG A 89 7.69 -18.67 1.50
N LEU A 90 6.59 -18.03 1.08
CA LEU A 90 6.63 -16.77 0.36
C LEU A 90 7.32 -15.67 1.18
N LEU A 91 6.94 -15.49 2.44
CA LEU A 91 7.57 -14.52 3.35
C LEU A 91 9.06 -14.84 3.58
N GLY A 92 9.45 -16.10 3.56
CA GLY A 92 10.85 -16.52 3.57
C GLY A 92 11.59 -16.11 2.31
N ASN A 93 10.99 -16.33 1.13
CA ASN A 93 11.55 -15.98 -0.17
C ASN A 93 11.74 -14.46 -0.33
N LEU A 94 10.80 -13.66 0.18
CA LEU A 94 10.85 -12.19 0.12
C LEU A 94 11.85 -11.56 1.10
N LYS A 95 12.27 -12.30 2.14
CA LYS A 95 13.08 -11.78 3.26
C LYS A 95 14.41 -11.15 2.83
N LYS A 96 15.00 -11.60 1.70
CA LYS A 96 16.27 -11.04 1.20
C LYS A 96 16.14 -9.56 0.82
N GLU A 97 15.01 -9.18 0.22
CA GLU A 97 14.75 -7.80 -0.23
C GLU A 97 13.88 -7.03 0.76
N TYR A 98 12.98 -7.73 1.45
CA TYR A 98 12.01 -7.18 2.40
C TYR A 98 12.17 -7.81 3.80
N PRO A 99 13.28 -7.55 4.51
CA PRO A 99 13.57 -8.23 5.78
C PRO A 99 12.64 -7.84 6.93
N ASN A 100 11.94 -6.71 6.85
CA ASN A 100 11.06 -6.20 7.90
C ASN A 100 9.63 -6.62 7.58
N GLN A 101 9.08 -7.58 8.32
CA GLN A 101 7.79 -8.20 8.00
C GLN A 101 6.86 -8.20 9.22
N THR A 102 5.57 -8.10 8.99
CA THR A 102 4.54 -8.42 9.99
C THR A 102 4.31 -9.93 10.04
N ALA A 103 3.65 -10.41 11.10
CA ALA A 103 2.98 -11.70 11.02
C ALA A 103 1.75 -11.60 10.08
N VAL A 104 1.13 -12.74 9.78
CA VAL A 104 -0.14 -12.78 9.06
C VAL A 104 -1.26 -12.41 10.03
N LEU A 105 -2.08 -11.44 9.64
CA LEU A 105 -3.25 -10.97 10.38
C LEU A 105 -4.09 -12.14 10.88
N GLY A 106 -4.46 -12.13 12.15
CA GLY A 106 -5.41 -13.09 12.71
C GLY A 106 -4.88 -14.50 12.94
N ARG A 107 -3.63 -14.80 12.55
CA ARG A 107 -3.02 -16.12 12.76
C ARG A 107 -2.54 -16.33 14.20
N SER A 108 -2.11 -15.26 14.85
CA SER A 108 -1.62 -15.24 16.23
C SER A 108 -1.80 -13.85 16.84
N ASN A 109 -1.70 -13.73 18.17
CA ASN A 109 -1.88 -12.48 18.91
C ASN A 109 -0.77 -12.24 19.96
N GLY A 110 0.42 -12.80 19.73
CA GLY A 110 1.55 -12.71 20.65
C GLY A 110 2.40 -11.45 20.46
N ASN A 111 3.65 -11.52 20.95
CA ASN A 111 4.59 -10.40 20.97
C ASN A 111 5.07 -9.95 19.57
N GLU A 112 4.72 -10.68 18.51
CA GLU A 112 4.93 -10.27 17.12
C GLU A 112 4.06 -9.08 16.69
N TRP A 113 3.01 -8.78 17.46
CA TRP A 113 2.13 -7.63 17.31
C TRP A 113 2.29 -6.69 18.52
N ASP A 114 2.49 -5.40 18.28
CA ASP A 114 2.50 -4.41 19.36
C ASP A 114 1.09 -4.26 19.98
N LYS A 115 0.06 -4.39 19.14
CA LYS A 115 -1.35 -4.45 19.57
C LYS A 115 -2.15 -5.39 18.68
N THR A 116 -3.02 -6.16 19.31
CA THR A 116 -4.11 -6.90 18.65
C THR A 116 -5.43 -6.24 19.03
N LEU A 117 -6.14 -5.72 18.04
CA LEU A 117 -7.37 -4.94 18.21
C LEU A 117 -8.56 -5.60 17.50
N GLY A 118 -9.75 -5.08 17.77
CA GLY A 118 -10.98 -5.53 17.12
C GLY A 118 -11.44 -6.89 17.63
N SER A 119 -12.15 -7.64 16.77
CA SER A 119 -12.85 -8.88 17.13
C SER A 119 -12.02 -10.14 16.91
N TYR A 120 -10.74 -10.10 17.28
CA TYR A 120 -9.84 -11.25 17.15
C TYR A 120 -10.40 -12.47 17.89
N SER A 121 -10.38 -13.63 17.23
CA SER A 121 -10.66 -14.92 17.87
C SER A 121 -9.58 -15.94 17.52
N SER A 122 -9.08 -16.65 18.53
CA SER A 122 -8.13 -17.76 18.33
C SER A 122 -8.79 -19.06 17.86
N SER A 123 -10.13 -19.07 17.70
CA SER A 123 -10.90 -20.24 17.30
C SER A 123 -11.46 -20.15 15.88
N THR A 124 -11.08 -19.13 15.11
CA THR A 124 -11.48 -19.06 13.69
C THR A 124 -10.84 -20.21 12.92
N PRO A 125 -11.58 -20.85 11.98
CA PRO A 125 -11.00 -21.85 11.09
C PRO A 125 -9.84 -21.34 10.22
N GLU A 126 -9.81 -20.04 9.93
CA GLU A 126 -8.78 -19.43 9.09
C GLU A 126 -8.32 -18.06 9.64
N ASP A 127 -7.10 -17.66 9.28
CA ASP A 127 -6.58 -16.33 9.55
C ASP A 127 -7.07 -15.28 8.54
N GLY A 128 -6.70 -14.02 8.72
CA GLY A 128 -7.15 -12.90 7.88
C GLY A 128 -6.41 -12.79 6.53
N GLY A 129 -5.33 -13.55 6.32
CA GLY A 129 -4.61 -13.60 5.05
C GLY A 129 -3.94 -12.30 4.63
N VAL A 130 -3.67 -11.37 5.54
CA VAL A 130 -3.01 -10.09 5.25
C VAL A 130 -1.63 -10.01 5.91
N ALA A 131 -0.61 -9.61 5.16
CA ALA A 131 0.71 -9.31 5.69
C ALA A 131 1.34 -8.10 4.98
N ILE A 132 2.24 -7.40 5.67
CA ILE A 132 3.03 -6.31 5.10
C ILE A 132 4.50 -6.63 5.25
N VAL A 133 5.26 -6.47 4.16
CA VAL A 133 6.72 -6.60 4.15
C VAL A 133 7.36 -5.31 3.63
N SER A 134 8.54 -4.99 4.13
CA SER A 134 9.19 -3.70 3.89
C SER A 134 10.71 -3.84 3.86
N LYS A 135 11.35 -3.09 2.96
CA LYS A 135 12.81 -2.92 2.96
C LYS A 135 13.29 -2.04 4.12
N TRP A 136 12.40 -1.19 4.62
CA TRP A 136 12.64 -0.23 5.70
C TRP A 136 12.16 -0.75 7.06
N PRO A 137 12.79 -0.34 8.18
CA PRO A 137 12.37 -0.73 9.52
C PRO A 137 10.90 -0.41 9.80
N ILE A 138 10.16 -1.42 10.28
CA ILE A 138 8.81 -1.24 10.80
C ILE A 138 8.93 -0.99 12.31
N VAL A 139 8.56 0.21 12.76
CA VAL A 139 8.71 0.64 14.16
C VAL A 139 7.44 0.41 14.99
N GLU A 140 6.31 0.13 14.34
CA GLU A 140 5.05 -0.25 14.99
C GLU A 140 4.25 -1.18 14.07
N LYS A 141 3.71 -2.27 14.62
CA LYS A 141 2.89 -3.29 13.96
C LYS A 141 1.62 -3.51 14.76
N ILE A 142 0.48 -3.22 14.16
CA ILE A 142 -0.83 -3.43 14.78
C ILE A 142 -1.68 -4.28 13.84
N GLN A 143 -2.38 -5.25 14.39
CA GLN A 143 -3.45 -5.93 13.68
C GLN A 143 -4.81 -5.52 14.24
N TYR A 144 -5.81 -5.47 13.37
CA TYR A 144 -7.20 -5.20 13.74
C TYR A 144 -8.11 -6.16 12.99
N VAL A 145 -8.92 -6.92 13.71
CA VAL A 145 -9.93 -7.82 13.12
C VAL A 145 -11.29 -7.11 13.09
N PHE A 146 -11.93 -7.06 11.92
CA PHE A 146 -13.21 -6.37 11.74
C PHE A 146 -14.30 -6.97 12.62
N ALA A 147 -15.25 -6.12 13.04
CA ALA A 147 -16.37 -6.56 13.88
C ALA A 147 -17.39 -7.41 13.12
N LYS A 148 -17.48 -7.26 11.80
CA LYS A 148 -18.51 -7.92 10.97
C LYS A 148 -17.95 -8.45 9.65
N GLY A 149 -18.47 -9.60 9.25
CA GLY A 149 -18.31 -10.22 7.94
C GLY A 149 -19.59 -10.98 7.55
N CYS A 150 -19.65 -11.46 6.31
CA CYS A 150 -20.73 -12.26 5.75
C CYS A 150 -20.18 -13.53 5.11
N GLY A 151 -21.02 -14.57 5.01
CA GLY A 151 -20.63 -15.82 4.35
C GLY A 151 -19.38 -16.46 4.99
N PRO A 152 -18.54 -17.14 4.19
CA PRO A 152 -17.29 -17.75 4.65
C PRO A 152 -16.32 -16.74 5.28
N ASP A 153 -16.37 -15.46 4.89
CA ASP A 153 -15.49 -14.42 5.44
C ASP A 153 -15.72 -14.22 6.95
N ASN A 154 -16.90 -14.55 7.48
CA ASN A 154 -17.17 -14.51 8.93
C ASN A 154 -16.45 -15.62 9.72
N LEU A 155 -15.86 -16.60 9.04
CA LEU A 155 -15.06 -17.68 9.65
C LEU A 155 -13.55 -17.42 9.57
N SER A 156 -13.15 -16.25 9.06
CA SER A 156 -11.77 -15.79 9.00
C SER A 156 -11.61 -14.54 9.85
N ASN A 157 -10.43 -14.37 10.47
CA ASN A 157 -10.06 -13.12 11.15
C ASN A 157 -9.77 -11.98 10.15
N LYS A 158 -10.68 -11.70 9.19
CA LYS A 158 -10.55 -10.59 8.23
C LYS A 158 -10.47 -9.25 8.95
N GLY A 159 -9.73 -8.32 8.35
CA GLY A 159 -9.28 -7.12 9.04
C GLY A 159 -8.22 -6.37 8.27
N PHE A 160 -7.44 -5.59 9.00
CA PHE A 160 -6.30 -4.86 8.46
C PHE A 160 -5.05 -4.96 9.34
N VAL A 161 -3.91 -4.76 8.70
CA VAL A 161 -2.59 -4.62 9.30
C VAL A 161 -2.16 -3.17 9.15
N TYR A 162 -1.82 -2.53 10.25
CA TYR A 162 -1.20 -1.21 10.28
C TYR A 162 0.31 -1.34 10.55
N THR A 163 1.08 -0.55 9.81
CA THR A 163 2.51 -0.38 10.05
C THR A 163 2.90 1.09 10.09
N LYS A 164 3.76 1.45 11.06
CA LYS A 164 4.55 2.69 11.01
C LYS A 164 5.96 2.34 10.55
N ILE A 165 6.39 2.88 9.43
CA ILE A 165 7.63 2.51 8.75
C ILE A 165 8.56 3.73 8.71
N LYS A 166 9.83 3.54 9.06
CA LYS A 166 10.85 4.60 9.00
C LYS A 166 11.63 4.51 7.68
N LYS A 167 11.22 5.30 6.68
CA LYS A 167 11.92 5.43 5.39
C LYS A 167 12.85 6.64 5.46
N ASN A 168 14.16 6.40 5.50
CA ASN A 168 15.16 7.43 5.78
C ASN A 168 14.80 8.19 7.09
N ASP A 169 14.69 9.51 7.03
CA ASP A 169 14.33 10.37 8.17
C ASP A 169 12.83 10.68 8.26
N ARG A 170 11.98 9.97 7.52
CA ARG A 170 10.52 10.17 7.52
C ARG A 170 9.78 8.92 7.97
N PHE A 171 8.70 9.13 8.70
CA PHE A 171 7.73 8.08 8.97
C PHE A 171 6.63 8.07 7.91
N VAL A 172 6.25 6.88 7.50
CA VAL A 172 5.10 6.63 6.62
C VAL A 172 4.23 5.57 7.25
N HIS A 173 2.93 5.69 7.05
CA HIS A 173 1.93 4.78 7.59
C HIS A 173 1.28 4.00 6.47
N VAL A 174 1.32 2.68 6.57
CA VAL A 174 0.72 1.79 5.57
C VAL A 174 -0.28 0.88 6.26
N ILE A 175 -1.52 0.93 5.78
CA ILE A 175 -2.60 0.01 6.13
C ILE A 175 -2.81 -0.94 4.97
N GLY A 176 -2.59 -2.23 5.23
CA GLY A 176 -2.91 -3.34 4.34
C GLY A 176 -4.22 -3.98 4.78
N THR A 177 -5.17 -4.18 3.88
CA THR A 177 -6.48 -4.76 4.21
C THR A 177 -6.98 -5.72 3.12
N HIS A 178 -7.93 -6.58 3.45
CA HIS A 178 -8.73 -7.33 2.48
C HIS A 178 -10.18 -7.29 2.97
N LEU A 179 -11.03 -6.54 2.27
CA LEU A 179 -12.41 -6.32 2.69
C LEU A 179 -13.33 -7.51 2.33
N GLN A 180 -14.55 -7.46 2.84
CA GLN A 180 -15.62 -8.42 2.54
C GLN A 180 -15.80 -8.63 1.02
N ALA A 181 -15.73 -9.88 0.58
CA ALA A 181 -15.98 -10.25 -0.80
C ALA A 181 -17.48 -10.18 -1.14
N GLU A 182 -17.79 -10.14 -2.44
CA GLU A 182 -19.16 -10.39 -2.90
C GLU A 182 -19.62 -11.79 -2.50
N ASP A 183 -20.76 -11.88 -1.82
CA ASP A 183 -21.32 -13.15 -1.35
C ASP A 183 -22.85 -13.09 -1.40
N SER A 184 -23.46 -14.13 -1.96
CA SER A 184 -24.93 -14.28 -2.04
C SER A 184 -25.56 -14.60 -0.68
N MET A 185 -24.77 -15.07 0.29
CA MET A 185 -25.17 -15.45 1.65
C MET A 185 -24.77 -14.37 2.67
N CYS A 186 -25.27 -13.14 2.49
CA CYS A 186 -25.04 -12.02 3.44
C CYS A 186 -26.28 -11.67 4.28
N GLY A 187 -27.22 -12.62 4.42
CA GLY A 187 -28.40 -12.51 5.29
C GLY A 187 -29.25 -11.28 4.99
N ASN A 188 -29.53 -10.48 6.03
CA ASN A 188 -30.31 -9.23 5.92
C ASN A 188 -29.43 -8.00 5.58
N THR A 189 -28.14 -8.20 5.36
CA THR A 189 -27.18 -7.15 4.98
C THR A 189 -26.69 -7.37 3.55
N SER A 190 -26.02 -6.39 2.97
CA SER A 190 -25.32 -6.54 1.69
C SER A 190 -23.80 -6.53 1.88
N PRO A 191 -23.03 -7.23 1.03
CA PRO A 191 -21.56 -7.15 1.05
C PRO A 191 -21.04 -5.71 1.04
N ALA A 192 -21.63 -4.84 0.22
CA ALA A 192 -21.28 -3.41 0.16
C ALA A 192 -21.51 -2.67 1.50
N SER A 193 -22.59 -2.99 2.22
CA SER A 193 -22.86 -2.41 3.54
C SER A 193 -21.84 -2.87 4.59
N VAL A 194 -21.38 -4.13 4.51
CA VAL A 194 -20.32 -4.67 5.36
C VAL A 194 -19.00 -3.98 5.05
N ARG A 195 -18.60 -3.87 3.78
CA ARG A 195 -17.39 -3.13 3.39
C ARG A 195 -17.41 -1.68 3.85
N THR A 196 -18.55 -1.00 3.74
CA THR A 196 -18.70 0.36 4.28
C THR A 196 -18.44 0.43 5.79
N ASN A 197 -18.89 -0.57 6.56
CA ASN A 197 -18.62 -0.65 7.99
C ASN A 197 -17.13 -0.93 8.29
N GLN A 198 -16.51 -1.83 7.55
CA GLN A 198 -15.08 -2.16 7.67
C GLN A 198 -14.20 -0.94 7.33
N LEU A 199 -14.52 -0.19 6.27
CA LEU A 199 -13.86 1.07 5.92
C LEU A 199 -14.01 2.12 7.03
N LYS A 200 -15.17 2.17 7.68
CA LYS A 200 -15.40 3.03 8.85
C LYS A 200 -14.52 2.62 10.04
N GLU A 201 -14.35 1.32 10.30
CA GLU A 201 -13.44 0.83 11.34
C GLU A 201 -11.99 1.24 11.07
N ILE A 202 -11.53 1.15 9.82
CA ILE A 202 -10.20 1.64 9.39
C ILE A 202 -10.08 3.14 9.67
N GLN A 203 -11.07 3.94 9.27
CA GLN A 203 -11.01 5.38 9.44
C GLN A 203 -11.08 5.82 10.91
N ASP A 204 -11.92 5.16 11.71
CA ASP A 204 -12.02 5.39 13.15
C ASP A 204 -10.68 5.05 13.83
N PHE A 205 -9.98 3.99 13.41
CA PHE A 205 -8.64 3.66 13.87
C PHE A 205 -7.63 4.77 13.54
N ILE A 206 -7.59 5.25 12.29
CA ILE A 206 -6.66 6.33 11.88
C ILE A 206 -6.89 7.60 12.69
N LYS A 207 -8.16 8.01 12.85
CA LYS A 207 -8.53 9.17 13.64
C LYS A 207 -8.04 9.05 15.10
N ASN A 208 -8.19 7.87 15.70
CA ASN A 208 -7.78 7.62 17.08
C ASN A 208 -6.25 7.45 17.24
N LYS A 209 -5.54 7.11 16.16
CA LYS A 209 -4.07 6.94 16.20
C LYS A 209 -3.33 8.28 16.34
N ASN A 210 -3.99 9.40 16.04
CA ASN A 210 -3.45 10.76 16.12
C ASN A 210 -2.10 10.90 15.39
N ILE A 211 -2.07 10.42 14.14
CA ILE A 211 -0.91 10.53 13.25
C ILE A 211 -0.68 12.00 12.90
N PRO A 212 0.56 12.51 12.91
CA PRO A 212 0.88 13.86 12.45
C PRO A 212 0.35 14.10 11.03
N ASN A 213 -0.23 15.27 10.80
CA ASN A 213 -0.88 15.59 9.51
C ASN A 213 0.12 15.86 8.37
N ASP A 214 1.41 15.88 8.66
CA ASP A 214 2.53 15.97 7.72
C ASP A 214 3.19 14.62 7.41
N GLU A 215 2.75 13.52 8.04
CA GLU A 215 3.15 12.15 7.72
C GLU A 215 2.15 11.49 6.74
N TYR A 216 2.65 10.75 5.75
CA TYR A 216 1.79 10.07 4.77
C TYR A 216 1.06 8.88 5.40
N VAL A 217 -0.24 8.76 5.10
CA VAL A 217 -1.08 7.60 5.43
C VAL A 217 -1.63 6.99 4.15
N LEU A 218 -1.28 5.73 3.90
CA LEU A 218 -1.71 4.97 2.73
C LEU A 218 -2.63 3.82 3.14
N PHE A 219 -3.68 3.63 2.35
CA PHE A 219 -4.57 2.47 2.43
C PHE A 219 -4.38 1.65 1.16
N GLY A 220 -4.10 0.35 1.29
CA GLY A 220 -3.90 -0.54 0.16
C GLY A 220 -4.40 -1.95 0.45
N GLY A 221 -4.77 -2.66 -0.62
CA GLY A 221 -5.31 -4.00 -0.50
C GLY A 221 -6.42 -4.27 -1.52
N ASP A 222 -6.94 -5.49 -1.45
CA ASP A 222 -8.15 -5.90 -2.13
C ASP A 222 -9.37 -5.32 -1.41
N MET A 223 -9.91 -4.24 -1.97
CA MET A 223 -11.06 -3.55 -1.41
C MET A 223 -12.37 -4.25 -1.75
N ASN A 224 -12.41 -5.17 -2.72
CA ASN A 224 -13.66 -5.71 -3.27
C ASN A 224 -14.67 -4.62 -3.71
N VAL A 225 -14.19 -3.42 -4.03
CA VAL A 225 -15.00 -2.29 -4.53
C VAL A 225 -14.64 -2.05 -5.99
N ASN A 226 -15.60 -2.28 -6.88
CA ASN A 226 -15.36 -2.21 -8.32
C ASN A 226 -15.36 -0.77 -8.85
N LYS A 227 -14.27 -0.39 -9.54
CA LYS A 227 -14.15 0.89 -10.24
C LYS A 227 -14.85 0.90 -11.60
N ILE A 228 -14.88 -0.23 -12.30
CA ILE A 228 -15.34 -0.32 -13.69
C ILE A 228 -16.79 0.17 -13.78
N ASN A 229 -17.05 1.14 -14.65
CA ASN A 229 -18.34 1.82 -14.84
C ASN A 229 -18.88 2.60 -13.62
N ALA A 230 -18.08 2.78 -12.56
CA ALA A 230 -18.48 3.45 -11.33
C ALA A 230 -17.85 4.85 -11.13
N GLU A 231 -16.79 5.17 -11.88
CA GLU A 231 -15.96 6.38 -11.70
C GLU A 231 -16.74 7.69 -11.84
N ASN A 232 -17.71 7.75 -12.74
CA ASN A 232 -18.52 8.95 -13.00
C ASN A 232 -19.83 8.95 -12.20
N ASN A 233 -20.05 7.97 -11.33
CA ASN A 233 -21.25 7.87 -10.50
C ASN A 233 -20.92 8.28 -9.06
N SER A 234 -21.45 9.43 -8.62
CA SER A 234 -21.22 9.99 -7.28
C SER A 234 -21.78 9.13 -6.13
N ASP A 235 -22.73 8.25 -6.47
CA ASP A 235 -23.48 7.41 -5.54
C ASP A 235 -22.99 5.95 -5.59
N SER A 236 -21.95 5.67 -6.39
CA SER A 236 -21.34 4.35 -6.43
C SER A 236 -20.61 4.01 -5.12
N GLU A 237 -20.46 2.73 -4.86
CA GLU A 237 -19.63 2.25 -3.74
C GLU A 237 -18.18 2.70 -3.90
N TYR A 238 -17.66 2.73 -5.13
CA TYR A 238 -16.33 3.25 -5.44
C TYR A 238 -16.14 4.69 -4.95
N THR A 239 -17.06 5.60 -5.28
CA THR A 239 -17.00 6.98 -4.79
C THR A 239 -17.17 7.03 -3.27
N SER A 240 -18.04 6.19 -2.71
CA SER A 240 -18.29 6.12 -1.27
C SER A 240 -17.08 5.64 -0.47
N MET A 241 -16.25 4.75 -1.02
CA MET A 241 -15.01 4.28 -0.39
C MET A 241 -14.07 5.44 -0.06
N PHE A 242 -13.83 6.35 -1.02
CA PHE A 242 -12.97 7.52 -0.79
C PHE A 242 -13.58 8.50 0.20
N LYS A 243 -14.90 8.70 0.14
CA LYS A 243 -15.63 9.52 1.11
C LYS A 243 -15.50 8.96 2.53
N THR A 244 -15.62 7.65 2.72
CA THR A 244 -15.52 7.00 4.04
C THR A 244 -14.10 7.04 4.60
N LEU A 245 -13.07 6.79 3.78
CA LEU A 245 -11.66 6.83 4.21
C LEU A 245 -11.08 8.24 4.27
N HIS A 246 -11.81 9.25 3.81
CA HIS A 246 -11.29 10.61 3.61
C HIS A 246 -10.01 10.62 2.76
N ALA A 247 -9.96 9.75 1.75
CA ALA A 247 -8.79 9.52 0.91
C ALA A 247 -8.94 10.19 -0.46
N SER A 248 -7.83 10.59 -1.05
CA SER A 248 -7.78 10.99 -2.46
C SER A 248 -7.71 9.77 -3.37
N VAL A 249 -8.28 9.87 -4.57
CA VAL A 249 -8.08 8.88 -5.64
C VAL A 249 -6.60 8.89 -6.06
N PRO A 250 -5.91 7.74 -6.15
CA PRO A 250 -4.55 7.68 -6.65
C PRO A 250 -4.47 8.14 -8.11
N SER A 251 -3.45 8.94 -8.45
CA SER A 251 -3.08 9.24 -9.82
C SER A 251 -2.10 8.18 -10.32
N TYR A 252 -2.48 7.42 -11.34
CA TYR A 252 -1.64 6.40 -11.99
C TYR A 252 -1.02 6.92 -13.28
#